data_AF-A0A7R9CC41-F1
#
_entry.id   AF-A0A7R9CC41-F1
#
_cell.length_a   1.000
_cell.length_b   1.000
_cell.length_c   1.000
_cell.angle_alpha   90.00
_cell.angle_beta   90.00
_cell.angle_gamma   90.00
#
_symmetry.space_group_name_H-M   'P 1'
#
loop_
_entity.id
_entity.type
_entity.pdbx_description
1 polymer ?
#
loop_
_entity_poly.entity_id
_entity_poly.type
_entity_poly.pdbx_seq_one_letter_code
_entity_poly.pdbx_strand_id
1 'polypeptide(L)'
;MSRKAEKKKAKATKEQNVSDKQRNPKAFTFNSAVKAERRFRRKEDIQTKKQHIPLVDRTPIEPPPVIVAVVGPPKVGKTTLIQCLIKSFTKQPLTCIRGPVTLVSANNADRTIYLFTQSYDDDDDDDDDDDDDGGGGGGGGGGGWGGD
;
A
#
# COMPACT_ATOMS: atom_id res chain seq x y z
N MET A 1 12.73 -60.75 17.76
CA MET A 1 11.67 -59.71 17.72
C MET A 1 10.46 -60.21 18.51
N SER A 2 9.84 -59.36 19.34
CA SER A 2 8.83 -59.77 20.32
C SER A 2 7.39 -59.78 19.75
N ARG A 3 6.69 -60.92 19.87
CA ARG A 3 5.31 -61.16 19.37
C ARG A 3 4.26 -60.13 19.83
N LYS A 4 4.54 -59.39 20.92
CA LYS A 4 3.68 -58.29 21.40
C LYS A 4 3.63 -57.10 20.44
N ALA A 5 4.72 -56.82 19.74
CA ALA A 5 4.77 -55.72 18.79
C ALA A 5 3.90 -56.00 17.56
N GLU A 6 3.91 -57.24 17.05
CA GLU A 6 3.11 -57.63 15.89
C GLU A 6 1.61 -57.63 16.20
N LYS A 7 1.20 -58.10 17.39
CA LYS A 7 -0.22 -58.08 17.80
C LYS A 7 -0.77 -56.65 17.96
N LYS A 8 0.05 -55.71 18.44
CA LYS A 8 -0.31 -54.29 18.54
C LYS A 8 -0.46 -53.64 17.15
N LYS A 9 0.43 -53.98 16.22
CA LYS A 9 0.36 -53.52 14.82
C LYS A 9 -0.89 -54.07 14.11
N ALA A 10 -1.17 -55.37 14.25
CA ALA A 10 -2.35 -56.00 13.65
C ALA A 10 -3.69 -55.42 14.17
N LYS A 11 -3.77 -55.05 15.45
CA LYS A 11 -4.98 -54.41 16.02
C LYS A 11 -5.18 -52.98 15.51
N ALA A 12 -4.09 -52.20 15.41
CA ALA A 12 -4.14 -50.83 14.87
C ALA A 12 -4.58 -50.81 13.40
N THR A 13 -4.09 -51.74 12.57
CA THR A 13 -4.51 -51.86 11.16
C THR A 13 -5.98 -52.27 11.03
N LYS A 14 -6.49 -53.10 11.95
CA LYS A 14 -7.91 -53.50 11.95
C LYS A 14 -8.86 -52.35 12.34
N GLU A 15 -8.46 -51.49 13.27
CA GLU A 15 -9.22 -50.30 13.68
C GLU A 15 -9.28 -49.20 12.60
N GLN A 16 -8.25 -49.13 11.75
CA GLN A 16 -8.18 -48.20 10.62
C GLN A 16 -9.11 -48.59 9.45
N ASN A 17 -9.37 -49.89 9.23
CA ASN A 17 -10.18 -50.41 8.11
C ASN A 17 -11.68 -50.57 8.43
N VAL A 18 -12.15 -50.19 9.62
CA VAL A 18 -13.57 -50.26 9.96
C VAL A 18 -14.28 -48.99 9.49
N SER A 19 -15.37 -49.15 8.72
CA SER A 19 -16.26 -48.06 8.30
C SER A 19 -16.68 -47.19 9.49
N ASP A 20 -16.79 -45.86 9.30
CA ASP A 20 -17.09 -44.90 10.37
C ASP A 20 -18.39 -45.22 11.14
N LYS A 21 -19.33 -45.93 10.51
CA LYS A 21 -20.59 -46.39 11.12
C LYS A 21 -20.41 -47.54 12.12
N GLN A 22 -19.31 -48.28 12.03
CA GLN A 22 -19.02 -49.47 12.83
C GLN A 22 -17.99 -49.17 13.94
N ARG A 23 -17.59 -47.90 14.08
CA ARG A 23 -16.79 -47.37 15.20
C ARG A 23 -17.69 -47.00 16.38
N ASN A 24 -17.19 -47.09 17.61
CA ASN A 24 -17.95 -46.78 18.83
C ASN A 24 -18.25 -45.27 18.92
N PRO A 25 -19.50 -44.81 18.75
CA PRO A 25 -19.82 -43.37 18.70
C PRO A 25 -19.55 -42.66 20.03
N LYS A 26 -19.58 -43.37 21.17
CA LYS A 26 -19.29 -42.80 22.50
C LYS A 26 -17.81 -42.45 22.70
N ALA A 27 -16.90 -43.03 21.90
CA ALA A 27 -15.47 -42.77 21.98
C ALA A 27 -15.03 -41.57 21.14
N PHE A 28 -15.87 -41.09 20.21
CA PHE A 28 -15.58 -39.97 19.32
C PHE A 28 -16.38 -38.70 19.66
N THR A 29 -16.93 -38.63 20.87
CA THR A 29 -17.58 -37.42 21.38
C THR A 29 -16.53 -36.41 21.82
N PHE A 30 -16.84 -35.12 21.68
CA PHE A 30 -15.97 -34.05 22.19
C PHE A 30 -15.86 -34.13 23.72
N ASN A 31 -14.71 -33.75 24.26
CA ASN A 31 -14.49 -33.71 25.72
C ASN A 31 -15.28 -32.59 26.42
N SER A 32 -15.75 -31.58 25.67
CA SER A 32 -16.54 -30.46 26.20
C SER A 32 -17.44 -29.85 25.14
N ALA A 33 -18.76 -29.85 25.38
CA ALA A 33 -19.77 -29.30 24.46
C ALA A 33 -19.57 -27.80 24.24
N VAL A 34 -19.45 -27.05 25.34
CA VAL A 34 -19.34 -25.58 25.33
C VAL A 34 -18.09 -25.10 24.59
N LYS A 35 -16.96 -25.81 24.75
CA LYS A 35 -15.71 -25.47 24.02
C LYS A 35 -15.80 -25.86 22.54
N ALA A 36 -16.47 -26.97 22.21
CA ALA A 36 -16.66 -27.41 20.83
C ALA A 36 -17.56 -26.43 20.07
N GLU A 37 -18.68 -26.01 20.67
CA GLU A 37 -19.61 -25.03 20.11
C GLU A 37 -18.93 -23.68 19.82
N ARG A 38 -18.14 -23.17 20.77
CA ARG A 38 -17.40 -21.92 20.57
C ARG A 38 -16.39 -22.00 19.42
N ARG A 39 -15.72 -23.16 19.27
CA ARG A 39 -14.77 -23.39 18.17
C ARG A 39 -15.49 -23.54 16.83
N PHE A 40 -16.63 -24.20 16.83
CA PHE A 40 -17.46 -24.40 15.65
C PHE A 40 -17.96 -23.05 15.13
N ARG A 41 -18.58 -22.23 15.99
CA ARG A 41 -19.03 -20.88 15.64
C ARG A 41 -17.91 -20.02 15.05
N ARG A 42 -16.74 -19.96 15.72
CA ARG A 42 -15.59 -19.18 15.20
C ARG A 42 -15.08 -19.72 13.87
N LYS A 43 -15.08 -21.04 13.67
CA LYS A 43 -14.63 -21.66 12.43
C LYS A 43 -15.58 -21.33 11.29
N GLU A 44 -16.88 -21.39 11.52
CA GLU A 44 -17.91 -20.99 10.56
C GLU A 44 -17.83 -19.50 10.22
N ASP A 45 -17.64 -18.62 11.21
CA ASP A 45 -17.45 -17.19 10.98
C ASP A 45 -16.22 -16.90 10.12
N ILE A 46 -15.13 -17.65 10.31
CA ILE A 46 -13.91 -17.50 9.52
C ILE A 46 -14.11 -18.06 8.11
N GLN A 47 -14.81 -19.19 7.97
CA GLN A 47 -15.06 -19.82 6.68
C GLN A 47 -16.00 -18.98 5.80
N THR A 48 -17.06 -18.44 6.40
CA THR A 48 -18.01 -17.53 5.73
C THR A 48 -17.35 -16.22 5.31
N LYS A 49 -16.52 -15.61 6.17
CA LYS A 49 -15.73 -14.41 5.80
C LYS A 49 -14.71 -14.65 4.69
N LYS A 50 -14.24 -15.89 4.51
CA LYS A 50 -13.29 -16.29 3.46
C LYS A 50 -13.96 -16.68 2.15
N GLN A 51 -15.27 -16.92 2.16
CA GLN A 51 -16.02 -17.23 0.95
C GLN A 51 -16.19 -15.94 0.13
N HIS A 52 -15.25 -15.72 -0.78
CA HIS A 52 -15.38 -14.75 -1.85
C HIS A 52 -16.06 -15.41 -3.06
N ILE A 53 -16.74 -14.60 -3.89
CA ILE A 53 -17.29 -15.07 -5.16
C ILE A 53 -16.12 -15.61 -5.99
N PRO A 54 -16.19 -16.84 -6.53
CA PRO A 54 -15.14 -17.33 -7.41
C PRO A 54 -15.12 -16.47 -8.67
N LEU A 55 -14.18 -15.53 -8.74
CA LEU A 55 -13.85 -14.82 -9.96
C LEU A 55 -12.88 -15.72 -10.74
N VAL A 56 -13.11 -15.83 -12.05
CA VAL A 56 -12.18 -16.51 -12.95
C VAL A 56 -10.94 -15.63 -13.07
N ASP A 57 -9.83 -16.09 -12.50
CA ASP A 57 -8.53 -15.42 -12.64
C ASP A 57 -8.08 -15.47 -14.09
N ARG A 58 -8.22 -14.34 -14.78
CA ARG A 58 -7.70 -14.10 -16.13
C ARG A 58 -6.37 -13.35 -16.08
N THR A 59 -5.56 -13.58 -15.05
CA THR A 59 -4.26 -12.90 -14.91
C THR A 59 -3.25 -13.49 -15.89
N PRO A 60 -2.73 -12.71 -16.85
CA PRO A 60 -1.63 -13.15 -17.71
C PRO A 60 -0.35 -13.41 -16.90
N ILE A 61 0.59 -14.14 -17.51
CA ILE A 61 1.79 -14.71 -16.86
C ILE A 61 2.78 -13.64 -16.36
N GLU A 62 2.67 -12.42 -16.90
CA GLU A 62 3.39 -11.23 -16.45
C GLU A 62 2.38 -10.26 -15.84
N PRO A 63 2.51 -9.90 -14.55
CA PRO A 63 1.58 -8.99 -13.91
C PRO A 63 1.69 -7.59 -14.54
N PRO A 64 0.56 -6.93 -14.86
CA PRO A 64 0.60 -5.59 -15.44
C PRO A 64 1.25 -4.60 -14.47
N PRO A 65 1.97 -3.57 -14.98
CA PRO A 65 2.63 -2.57 -14.15
C PRO A 65 1.65 -1.84 -13.22
N VAL A 66 2.06 -1.63 -11.97
CA VAL A 66 1.24 -0.93 -10.98
C VAL A 66 1.34 0.57 -11.21
N ILE A 67 0.20 1.24 -11.40
CA ILE A 67 0.12 2.69 -11.57
C ILE A 67 -0.12 3.34 -10.20
N VAL A 68 0.73 4.29 -9.82
CA VAL A 68 0.65 5.05 -8.58
C VAL A 68 0.52 6.54 -8.93
N ALA A 69 -0.58 7.15 -8.53
CA ALA A 69 -0.81 8.58 -8.68
C ALA A 69 -0.58 9.29 -7.34
N VAL A 70 0.24 10.34 -7.35
CA VAL A 70 0.44 11.22 -6.19
C VAL A 70 -0.47 12.44 -6.35
N VAL A 71 -1.44 12.59 -5.45
CA VAL A 71 -2.45 13.67 -5.49
C VAL A 71 -2.45 14.46 -4.17
N GLY A 72 -2.78 15.74 -4.25
CA GLY A 72 -2.88 16.62 -3.08
C GLY A 72 -2.95 18.11 -3.46
N PRO A 73 -3.18 19.01 -2.49
CA PRO A 73 -3.20 20.47 -2.70
C PRO A 73 -1.90 21.03 -3.30
N PRO A 74 -1.90 22.22 -3.93
CA PRO A 74 -0.67 22.83 -4.43
C PRO A 74 0.32 23.13 -3.29
N LYS A 75 1.61 23.26 -3.62
CA LYS A 75 2.69 23.65 -2.68
C LYS A 75 3.00 22.68 -1.52
N VAL A 76 2.42 21.47 -1.49
CA VAL A 76 2.68 20.44 -0.43
C VAL A 76 3.90 19.53 -0.68
N GLY A 77 4.71 19.79 -1.72
CA GLY A 77 5.92 19.00 -2.01
C GLY A 77 5.68 17.67 -2.72
N LYS A 78 4.60 17.55 -3.52
CA LYS A 78 4.29 16.34 -4.32
C LYS A 78 5.48 15.95 -5.23
N THR A 79 6.07 16.94 -5.91
CA THR A 79 7.25 16.77 -6.76
C THR A 79 8.47 16.31 -5.96
N THR A 80 8.67 16.88 -4.77
CA THR A 80 9.77 16.51 -3.85
C THR A 80 9.66 15.05 -3.39
N LEU A 81 8.45 14.54 -3.12
CA LEU A 81 8.24 13.13 -2.77
C LEU A 81 8.66 12.19 -3.92
N ILE A 82 8.25 12.50 -5.15
CA ILE A 82 8.60 11.71 -6.34
C ILE A 82 10.13 11.73 -6.55
N GLN A 83 10.75 12.90 -6.46
CA GLN A 83 12.22 13.05 -6.54
C GLN A 83 12.96 12.27 -5.46
N CYS A 84 12.49 12.33 -4.20
CA CYS A 84 13.07 11.57 -3.09
C CYS A 84 12.96 10.05 -3.31
N LEU A 85 11.82 9.57 -3.80
CA LEU A 85 11.63 8.16 -4.13
C LEU A 85 12.61 7.72 -5.21
N ILE A 86 12.69 8.44 -6.32
CA ILE A 86 13.60 8.11 -7.42
C ILE A 86 15.05 8.11 -6.92
N LYS A 87 15.47 9.15 -6.20
CA LYS A 87 16.80 9.22 -5.61
C LYS A 87 17.10 8.03 -4.69
N SER A 88 16.13 7.55 -3.92
CA SER A 88 16.30 6.38 -3.06
C SER A 88 16.39 5.07 -3.85
N PHE A 89 15.63 4.94 -4.95
CA PHE A 89 15.53 3.69 -5.72
C PHE A 89 16.63 3.56 -6.78
N THR A 90 16.94 4.62 -7.53
CA THR A 90 17.93 4.61 -8.62
C THR A 90 19.29 5.14 -8.17
N LYS A 91 19.39 5.71 -6.96
CA LYS A 91 20.59 6.42 -6.46
C LYS A 91 21.07 7.56 -7.36
N GLN A 92 20.23 8.00 -8.30
CA GLN A 92 20.51 9.09 -9.22
C GLN A 92 19.50 10.22 -9.00
N PRO A 93 19.96 11.46 -8.74
CA PRO A 93 19.06 12.59 -8.59
C PRO A 93 18.52 13.01 -9.96
N LEU A 94 17.20 13.04 -10.11
CA LEU A 94 16.53 13.70 -11.24
C LEU A 94 16.07 15.08 -10.79
N THR A 95 16.47 16.12 -11.52
CA THR A 95 16.23 17.53 -11.16
C THR A 95 14.84 18.02 -11.54
N CYS A 96 14.38 17.69 -12.76
CA CYS A 96 13.06 18.08 -13.25
C CYS A 96 12.32 16.85 -13.76
N ILE A 97 11.17 16.56 -13.17
CA ILE A 97 10.34 15.40 -13.54
C ILE A 97 9.06 15.93 -14.14
N ARG A 98 8.98 15.90 -15.48
CA ARG A 98 7.77 16.26 -16.23
C ARG A 98 7.29 15.01 -16.96
N GLY A 99 6.13 14.51 -16.56
CA GLY A 99 5.51 13.31 -17.12
C GLY A 99 5.66 12.06 -16.25
N PRO A 100 5.13 10.92 -16.71
CA PRO A 100 5.16 9.67 -15.96
C PRO A 100 6.56 9.12 -15.80
N VAL A 101 6.89 8.67 -14.58
CA VAL A 101 8.18 8.03 -14.28
C VAL A 101 7.99 6.55 -14.05
N THR A 102 8.78 5.74 -14.74
CA THR A 102 8.80 4.30 -14.54
C THR A 102 9.92 3.92 -13.56
N LEU A 103 9.56 3.27 -12.45
CA LEU A 103 10.51 2.70 -11.51
C LEU A 103 10.46 1.18 -11.59
N VAL A 104 11.62 0.56 -11.78
CA VAL A 104 11.78 -0.90 -11.68
C VAL A 104 12.44 -1.19 -10.33
N SER A 105 11.78 -1.99 -9.50
CA SER A 105 12.34 -2.38 -8.21
C SER A 105 13.36 -3.50 -8.37
N ALA A 106 14.57 -3.33 -7.84
CA ALA A 106 15.66 -4.30 -7.95
C ALA A 106 15.35 -5.68 -7.30
N ASN A 107 14.37 -5.75 -6.39
CA ASN A 107 14.10 -6.94 -5.59
C ASN A 107 13.01 -7.84 -6.19
N ASN A 108 12.22 -7.32 -7.13
CA ASN A 108 11.22 -8.07 -7.89
C ASN A 108 11.17 -7.43 -9.28
N ALA A 109 11.93 -7.96 -10.23
CA ALA A 109 12.03 -7.44 -11.60
C ALA A 109 10.66 -7.28 -12.29
N ASP A 110 9.66 -8.05 -11.85
CA ASP A 110 8.32 -8.09 -12.42
C ASP A 110 7.40 -6.95 -11.94
N ARG A 111 7.88 -6.01 -11.12
CA ARG A 111 7.07 -4.89 -10.60
C ARG A 111 7.57 -3.57 -11.14
N THR A 112 7.18 -3.30 -12.37
CA THR A 112 7.24 -1.96 -12.96
C THR A 112 6.18 -1.08 -12.31
N ILE A 113 6.60 0.07 -11.77
CA ILE A 113 5.70 1.07 -11.17
C ILE A 113 5.71 2.31 -12.04
N TYR A 114 4.54 2.74 -12.52
CA TYR A 114 4.37 4.04 -13.17
C TYR A 114 3.92 5.07 -12.14
N LEU A 115 4.76 6.06 -11.87
CA LEU A 115 4.44 7.22 -11.05
C LEU A 115 3.88 8.32 -11.95
N PHE A 116 2.63 8.73 -11.72
CA PHE A 116 2.06 9.93 -12.33
C PHE A 116 1.92 11.04 -11.30
N THR A 117 2.33 12.24 -11.69
CA THR A 117 1.92 13.47 -11.00
C THR A 117 0.69 14.01 -11.72
N GLN A 118 -0.36 14.34 -10.97
CA GLN A 118 -1.45 15.14 -11.50
C GLN A 118 -0.96 16.59 -11.47
N SER A 119 -0.80 17.18 -12.66
CA SER A 119 -0.35 18.56 -12.87
C SER A 119 -0.92 19.50 -11.81
N TYR A 120 -0.03 20.16 -11.08
CA TYR A 120 -0.30 21.50 -10.60
C TYR A 120 0.82 22.33 -11.17
N ASP A 121 0.42 23.29 -11.98
CA ASP A 121 1.19 24.43 -12.38
C ASP A 121 1.92 24.94 -11.14
N ASP A 122 3.25 24.80 -11.14
CA ASP A 122 4.08 25.76 -10.43
C ASP A 122 3.77 27.07 -11.16
N ASP A 123 2.69 27.75 -10.77
CA ASP A 123 2.48 29.15 -11.12
C ASP A 123 3.77 29.83 -10.66
N ASP A 124 4.57 30.18 -11.65
CA ASP A 124 5.67 31.12 -11.56
C ASP A 124 5.13 32.33 -10.79
N ASP A 125 5.32 32.37 -9.47
CA ASP A 125 5.27 33.60 -8.66
C ASP A 125 6.57 34.40 -8.98
N ASP A 126 6.86 34.58 -10.27
CA ASP A 126 7.82 35.52 -10.84
C ASP A 126 6.97 36.69 -11.41
N ASP A 127 7.34 37.90 -11.00
CA ASP A 127 6.94 39.21 -11.52
C ASP A 127 5.55 39.75 -11.16
N ASP A 128 5.49 40.52 -10.08
CA ASP A 128 5.03 41.92 -10.19
C ASP A 128 6.04 42.80 -9.44
N ASP A 129 6.96 43.37 -10.21
CA ASP A 129 7.70 44.56 -9.88
C ASP A 129 6.71 45.65 -9.44
N ASP A 130 6.60 45.92 -8.13
CA ASP A 130 6.14 47.23 -7.65
C ASP A 130 7.26 48.26 -7.90
N ASP A 131 7.56 48.50 -9.18
CA ASP A 131 8.14 49.75 -9.65
C ASP A 131 7.07 50.84 -9.44
N ASP A 132 7.09 51.47 -8.25
CA ASP A 132 6.31 52.67 -7.95
C ASP A 132 6.88 53.85 -8.77
N ASP A 133 6.55 53.86 -10.05
CA ASP A 133 6.87 54.89 -11.03
C ASP A 133 5.74 55.94 -11.03
N GLY A 134 5.90 56.99 -10.21
CA GLY A 134 4.86 57.99 -9.98
C GLY A 134 5.39 59.38 -9.66
N GLY A 135 6.24 59.93 -10.52
CA GLY A 135 6.82 61.26 -10.38
C GLY A 135 5.84 62.45 -10.45
N GLY A 136 6.30 63.56 -9.87
CA GLY A 136 5.79 64.93 -10.03
C GLY A 136 6.20 65.75 -8.81
N GLY A 137 7.00 66.81 -8.85
CA GLY A 137 7.27 67.79 -9.90
C GLY A 137 7.09 69.18 -9.29
N GLY A 138 8.15 69.98 -9.27
CA GLY A 138 8.14 71.41 -8.88
C GLY A 138 8.41 71.63 -7.39
N GLY A 139 9.24 72.56 -6.94
CA GLY A 139 9.85 73.69 -7.62
C GLY A 139 9.87 74.86 -6.64
N GLY A 140 11.06 75.36 -6.32
CA GLY A 140 11.30 76.77 -6.00
C GLY A 140 11.01 77.29 -4.59
N GLY A 141 11.88 78.19 -4.15
CA GLY A 141 11.48 79.36 -3.38
C GLY A 141 11.97 79.39 -1.94
N GLY A 142 12.99 80.21 -1.69
CA GLY A 142 13.51 80.47 -0.36
C GLY A 142 12.65 81.39 0.50
N GLY A 143 13.20 81.75 1.66
CA GLY A 143 12.62 82.76 2.53
C GLY A 143 13.06 82.57 3.97
N GLY A 144 14.26 83.05 4.31
CA GLY A 144 14.65 83.28 5.69
C GLY A 144 13.94 84.51 6.27
N TRP A 145 13.54 84.43 7.53
CA TRP A 145 13.17 85.54 8.42
C TRP A 145 13.72 85.11 9.80
N GLY A 146 14.69 85.81 10.40
CA GLY A 146 14.48 87.04 11.18
C GLY A 146 13.94 86.65 12.57
N GLY A 147 14.70 86.77 13.67
CA GLY A 147 14.62 87.92 14.60
C GLY A 147 13.28 87.88 15.36
N ASP A 148 13.18 87.81 16.68
CA ASP A 148 14.01 88.25 17.81
C ASP A 148 13.72 87.38 19.06
#